data_AF-A0A6A6M1P6-F1
#
_entry.id   AF-A0A6A6M1P6-F1
#
_cell.length_a   1.000
_cell.length_b   1.000
_cell.length_c   1.000
_cell.angle_alpha   90.00
_cell.angle_beta   90.00
_cell.angle_gamma   90.00
#
_symmetry.space_group_name_H-M   'P 1'
#
loop_
_entity.id
_entity.type
_entity.pdbx_description
1 polymer ?
#
loop_
_entity_poly.entity_id
_entity_poly.type
_entity_poly.pdbx_seq_one_letter_code
_entity_poly.pdbx_strand_id
1 'polypeptide(L)'
;MKGLFKSKPRTPVEVVHQTRELLIYADKNMETRERKREEKMSELSKLILEMRTVLFGNGQNEPNSDACAQLTQEFFKENTFHLLIICLPKLDLGTRQNATHVIANLQRQRVNGRMTASEFMENNLDFMDILLPGYLDGDIALTYGAISRECIRHQSVARYVLESEHMKKFFNYIQIPNFDIASDAQATFKELLTRHKSTVAEFLSKNYDWFFQEYNSQLLESTNYITRRHAVKLLGDMLLERSNSAVMIRYVSSLDNMRILMNLFRDSKKTIQLETFHVFKLFIANQSKPPEIISVLVTNKSKLLRFFGDFNIDKDDEQFEADKAEVIREIATLEIRDHSCADSEDSGIEP
;
A
#
# COMPACT_ATOMS: atom_id res chain seq x y z
N MET A 1 14.80 58.26 -10.82
CA MET A 1 14.94 57.10 -9.91
C MET A 1 13.54 56.64 -9.50
N LYS A 2 13.00 55.60 -10.15
CA LYS A 2 11.76 54.96 -9.70
C LYS A 2 12.15 54.02 -8.56
N GLY A 3 11.97 54.46 -7.32
CA GLY A 3 12.03 53.57 -6.17
C GLY A 3 10.95 52.51 -6.34
N LEU A 4 11.35 51.29 -6.70
CA LEU A 4 10.47 50.12 -6.66
C LEU A 4 10.05 49.95 -5.19
N PHE A 5 8.81 50.35 -4.87
CA PHE A 5 8.14 49.85 -3.68
C PHE A 5 8.13 48.31 -3.81
N LYS A 6 8.97 47.62 -3.03
CA LYS A 6 8.82 46.18 -2.87
C LYS A 6 7.44 45.96 -2.28
N SER A 7 6.57 45.27 -3.02
CA SER A 7 5.25 44.87 -2.51
C SER A 7 5.44 44.16 -1.17
N LYS A 8 4.60 44.50 -0.19
CA LYS A 8 4.61 43.81 1.11
C LYS A 8 4.54 42.29 0.88
N PRO A 9 5.36 41.48 1.56
CA PRO A 9 5.29 40.03 1.43
C PRO A 9 3.89 39.55 1.82
N ARG A 10 3.36 38.60 1.05
CA ARG A 10 2.04 38.01 1.31
C ARG A 10 2.08 37.24 2.64
N THR A 11 0.98 37.30 3.37
CA THR A 11 0.76 36.41 4.50
C THR A 11 0.43 34.99 4.01
N PRO A 12 0.64 33.94 4.82
CA PRO A 12 0.29 32.57 4.44
C PRO A 12 -1.17 32.41 4.00
N VAL A 13 -2.09 33.11 4.66
CA VAL A 13 -3.53 33.13 4.34
C VAL A 13 -3.77 33.74 2.96
N GLU A 14 -3.15 34.87 2.64
CA GLU A 14 -3.26 35.52 1.33
C GLU A 14 -2.71 34.64 0.20
N VAL A 15 -1.62 33.91 0.44
CA VAL A 15 -1.06 32.95 -0.52
C VAL A 15 -2.07 31.85 -0.85
N VAL A 16 -2.72 31.27 0.17
CA VAL A 16 -3.73 30.22 -0.05
C VAL A 16 -4.95 30.76 -0.79
N HIS A 17 -5.48 31.92 -0.40
CA HIS A 17 -6.62 32.54 -1.07
C HIS A 17 -6.35 32.80 -2.56
N GLN A 18 -5.22 33.45 -2.87
CA GLN A 18 -4.86 33.73 -4.28
C GLN A 18 -4.62 32.43 -5.07
N THR A 19 -4.04 31.42 -4.44
CA THR A 19 -3.89 30.09 -5.05
C THR A 19 -5.27 29.51 -5.40
N ARG A 20 -6.22 29.55 -4.46
CA ARG A 20 -7.58 29.03 -4.66
C ARG A 20 -8.31 29.74 -5.80
N GLU A 21 -8.21 31.06 -5.89
CA GLU A 21 -8.80 31.84 -6.99
C GLU A 21 -8.24 31.42 -8.36
N LEU A 22 -6.92 31.25 -8.44
CA LEU A 22 -6.27 30.80 -9.69
C LEU A 22 -6.59 29.34 -10.03
N LEU A 23 -6.76 28.48 -9.04
CA LEU A 23 -7.23 27.11 -9.25
C LEU A 23 -8.67 27.08 -9.78
N ILE A 24 -9.58 27.89 -9.24
CA ILE A 24 -10.96 28.03 -9.76
C ILE A 24 -10.94 28.53 -11.21
N TYR A 25 -10.06 29.50 -11.51
CA TYR A 25 -9.88 30.00 -12.87
C TYR A 25 -9.37 28.92 -13.82
N ALA A 26 -8.36 28.15 -13.41
CA ALA A 26 -7.78 27.05 -14.18
C ALA A 26 -8.78 25.90 -14.37
N ASP A 27 -9.60 25.60 -13.37
CA ASP A 27 -10.64 24.58 -13.43
C ASP A 27 -11.70 24.92 -14.48
N LYS A 28 -12.30 26.11 -14.37
CA LYS A 28 -13.38 26.58 -15.25
C LYS A 28 -12.96 26.84 -16.70
N ASN A 29 -11.67 26.81 -17.03
CA ASN A 29 -11.14 27.10 -18.37
C ASN A 29 -11.70 28.41 -18.97
N MET A 30 -11.85 29.45 -18.15
CA MET A 30 -12.63 30.65 -18.54
C MET A 30 -12.02 31.49 -19.68
N GLU A 31 -10.76 31.29 -20.06
CA GLU A 31 -10.04 32.21 -20.95
C GLU A 31 -9.54 31.51 -22.22
N THR A 32 -10.01 32.02 -23.37
CA THR A 32 -9.59 31.58 -24.70
C THR A 32 -8.27 32.23 -25.14
N ARG A 33 -7.87 33.36 -24.53
CA ARG A 33 -6.60 34.03 -24.82
C ARG A 33 -5.43 33.32 -24.13
N GLU A 34 -4.65 32.61 -24.94
CA GLU A 34 -3.48 31.83 -24.51
C GLU A 34 -2.50 32.62 -23.64
N ARG A 35 -2.10 33.82 -24.05
CA ARG A 35 -1.15 34.65 -23.28
C ARG A 35 -1.62 34.95 -21.84
N LYS A 36 -2.90 35.27 -21.66
CA LYS A 36 -3.44 35.59 -20.33
C LYS A 36 -3.59 34.33 -19.48
N ARG A 37 -3.89 33.19 -20.11
CA ARG A 37 -3.85 31.87 -19.47
C ARG A 37 -2.44 31.56 -18.97
N GLU A 38 -1.41 31.72 -19.81
CA GLU A 38 0.00 31.50 -19.44
C GLU A 38 0.44 32.39 -18.27
N GLU A 39 0.09 33.68 -18.30
CA GLU A 39 0.38 34.61 -17.21
C GLU A 39 -0.24 34.13 -15.88
N LYS A 40 -1.48 33.65 -15.91
CA LYS A 40 -2.19 33.12 -14.73
C LYS A 40 -1.62 31.79 -14.23
N MET A 41 -1.26 30.88 -15.14
CA MET A 41 -0.62 29.62 -14.76
C MET A 41 0.80 29.84 -14.20
N SER A 42 1.54 30.82 -14.71
CA SER A 42 2.83 31.23 -14.15
C SER A 42 2.67 31.82 -12.74
N GLU A 43 1.63 32.63 -12.51
CA GLU A 43 1.29 33.16 -11.19
C GLU A 43 0.94 32.04 -10.20
N LEU A 44 0.12 31.07 -10.61
CA LEU A 44 -0.23 29.90 -9.80
C LEU A 44 1.02 29.09 -9.42
N SER A 45 1.92 28.86 -10.38
CA SER A 45 3.17 28.13 -10.15
C SER A 45 4.06 28.82 -9.11
N LYS A 46 4.12 30.17 -9.15
CA LYS A 46 4.85 30.97 -8.15
C LYS A 46 4.22 30.87 -6.75
N LEU A 47 2.90 30.89 -6.65
CA LEU A 47 2.22 30.75 -5.36
C LEU A 47 2.39 29.36 -4.76
N ILE A 48 2.35 28.29 -5.57
CA ILE A 48 2.62 26.93 -5.11
C ILE A 48 4.06 26.80 -4.60
N LEU A 49 5.03 27.42 -5.29
CA LEU A 49 6.40 27.50 -4.82
C LEU A 49 6.51 28.31 -3.51
N GLU A 50 5.78 29.42 -3.40
CA GLU A 50 5.73 30.24 -2.18
C GLU A 50 5.20 29.43 -0.99
N MET A 51 4.12 28.65 -1.17
CA MET A 51 3.62 27.71 -0.16
C MET A 51 4.69 26.70 0.25
N ARG A 52 5.42 26.11 -0.73
CA ARG A 52 6.53 25.20 -0.44
C ARG A 52 7.62 25.89 0.38
N THR A 53 7.98 27.13 0.04
CA THR A 53 9.00 27.89 0.78
C THR A 53 8.56 28.20 2.20
N VAL A 54 7.27 28.49 2.45
CA VAL A 54 6.76 28.63 3.83
C VAL A 54 6.94 27.35 4.63
N LEU A 55 6.66 26.19 4.01
CA LEU A 55 6.65 24.88 4.68
C LEU A 55 8.03 24.23 4.87
N PHE A 56 9.01 24.55 4.02
CA PHE A 56 10.34 23.96 4.05
C PHE A 56 11.47 24.96 4.33
N GLY A 57 11.16 26.25 4.39
CA GLY A 57 12.17 27.31 4.41
C GLY A 57 12.77 27.60 3.03
N ASN A 58 13.71 28.54 3.00
CA ASN A 58 14.39 28.99 1.78
C ASN A 58 15.90 28.67 1.77
N GLY A 59 16.34 27.73 2.62
CA GLY A 59 17.74 27.35 2.80
C GLY A 59 18.58 28.32 3.65
N GLN A 60 18.08 29.54 3.90
CA GLN A 60 18.70 30.52 4.80
C GLN A 60 17.97 30.60 6.14
N ASN A 61 16.64 30.52 6.09
CA ASN A 61 15.78 30.55 7.26
C ASN A 61 15.02 29.22 7.38
N GLU A 62 14.91 28.72 8.60
CA GLU A 62 14.03 27.60 8.94
C GLU A 62 12.55 28.00 8.78
N PRO A 63 11.66 27.04 8.48
CA PRO A 63 10.23 27.31 8.39
C PRO A 63 9.68 27.79 9.73
N ASN A 64 8.94 28.90 9.71
CA ASN A 64 8.29 29.44 10.89
C ASN A 64 7.03 28.62 11.23
N SER A 65 6.91 28.16 12.48
CA SER A 65 5.82 27.29 12.93
C SER A 65 4.44 27.94 12.79
N ASP A 66 4.31 29.21 13.15
CA ASP A 66 3.03 29.93 13.11
C ASP A 66 2.58 30.16 11.67
N ALA A 67 3.53 30.47 10.78
CA ALA A 67 3.25 30.60 9.35
C ALA A 67 2.81 29.27 8.74
N CYS A 68 3.46 28.15 9.10
CA CYS A 68 3.06 26.81 8.68
C CYS A 68 1.66 26.44 9.18
N ALA A 69 1.36 26.76 10.44
CA ALA A 69 0.05 26.52 11.04
C ALA A 69 -1.06 27.32 10.35
N GLN A 70 -0.84 28.61 10.10
CA GLN A 70 -1.79 29.47 9.38
C GLN A 70 -2.03 28.97 7.95
N LEU A 71 -0.96 28.60 7.24
CA LEU A 71 -1.06 28.06 5.88
C LEU A 71 -1.88 26.76 5.87
N THR A 72 -1.62 25.88 6.83
CA THR A 72 -2.31 24.58 6.95
C THR A 72 -3.80 24.75 7.22
N GLN A 73 -4.14 25.59 8.20
CA GLN A 73 -5.54 25.85 8.53
C GLN A 73 -6.30 26.42 7.33
N GLU A 74 -5.74 27.45 6.68
CA GLU A 74 -6.43 28.09 5.56
C GLU A 74 -6.52 27.17 4.34
N PHE A 75 -5.51 26.33 4.10
CA PHE A 75 -5.50 25.41 2.95
C PHE A 75 -6.66 24.40 3.02
N PHE A 76 -6.91 23.81 4.20
CA PHE A 76 -7.96 22.80 4.41
C PHE A 76 -9.33 23.38 4.81
N LYS A 77 -9.45 24.69 5.01
CA LYS A 77 -10.71 25.34 5.41
C LYS A 77 -11.81 25.29 4.35
N GLU A 78 -11.42 25.31 3.09
CA GLU A 78 -12.32 25.26 1.93
C GLU A 78 -11.81 24.25 0.89
N ASN A 79 -12.26 24.36 -0.35
CA ASN A 79 -12.02 23.36 -1.40
C ASN A 79 -10.63 23.43 -2.07
N THR A 80 -9.62 24.05 -1.44
CA THR A 80 -8.29 24.26 -2.06
C THR A 80 -7.64 22.93 -2.44
N PHE A 81 -7.72 21.94 -1.55
CA PHE A 81 -7.10 20.63 -1.76
C PHE A 81 -7.69 19.91 -2.99
N HIS A 82 -9.01 19.83 -3.08
CA HIS A 82 -9.71 19.17 -4.19
C HIS A 82 -9.47 19.91 -5.52
N LEU A 83 -9.55 21.24 -5.52
CA LEU A 83 -9.25 22.06 -6.70
C LEU A 83 -7.80 21.87 -7.17
N LEU A 84 -6.86 21.77 -6.24
CA LEU A 84 -5.47 21.49 -6.57
C LEU A 84 -5.34 20.13 -7.25
N ILE A 85 -5.98 19.08 -6.72
CA ILE A 85 -5.99 17.74 -7.33
C ILE A 85 -6.51 17.80 -8.78
N ILE A 86 -7.67 18.42 -9.01
CA ILE A 86 -8.26 18.53 -10.36
C ILE A 86 -7.34 19.29 -11.32
N CYS A 87 -6.62 20.31 -10.84
CA CYS A 87 -5.77 21.15 -11.67
C CYS A 87 -4.37 20.58 -11.91
N LEU A 88 -3.90 19.59 -11.15
CA LEU A 88 -2.56 19.01 -11.28
C LEU A 88 -2.19 18.61 -12.72
N PRO A 89 -3.07 17.95 -13.52
CA PRO A 89 -2.77 17.63 -14.92
C PRO A 89 -2.50 18.87 -15.79
N LYS A 90 -3.00 20.05 -15.42
CA LYS A 90 -2.82 21.31 -16.14
C LYS A 90 -1.50 22.03 -15.79
N LEU A 91 -0.79 21.56 -14.78
CA LEU A 91 0.47 22.15 -14.29
C LEU A 91 1.68 21.51 -14.97
N ASP A 92 2.79 22.24 -15.08
CA ASP A 92 4.06 21.69 -15.51
C ASP A 92 4.68 20.76 -14.43
N LEU A 93 5.66 19.96 -14.84
CA LEU A 93 6.30 18.96 -13.97
C LEU A 93 6.89 19.57 -12.68
N GLY A 94 7.57 20.71 -12.78
CA GLY A 94 8.18 21.37 -11.62
C GLY A 94 7.12 21.85 -10.63
N THR A 95 6.01 22.39 -11.15
CA THR A 95 4.88 22.81 -10.32
C THR A 95 4.15 21.63 -9.68
N ARG A 96 3.96 20.51 -10.39
CA ARG A 96 3.40 19.26 -9.82
C ARG A 96 4.25 18.72 -8.68
N GLN A 97 5.58 18.75 -8.81
CA GLN A 97 6.51 18.36 -7.75
C GLN A 97 6.38 19.28 -6.52
N ASN A 98 6.32 20.60 -6.73
CA ASN A 98 6.09 21.53 -5.63
C ASN A 98 4.75 21.27 -4.93
N ALA A 99 3.67 21.08 -5.69
CA ALA A 99 2.35 20.77 -5.15
C ALA A 99 2.35 19.47 -4.34
N THR A 100 3.02 18.42 -4.83
CA THR A 100 3.17 17.14 -4.11
C THR A 100 3.87 17.33 -2.77
N HIS A 101 4.97 18.10 -2.74
CA HIS A 101 5.68 18.41 -1.50
C HIS A 101 4.85 19.24 -0.51
N VAL A 102 4.10 20.22 -1.02
CA VAL A 102 3.17 21.02 -0.22
C VAL A 102 2.13 20.10 0.43
N ILE A 103 1.43 19.29 -0.37
CA ILE A 103 0.41 18.35 0.10
C ILE A 103 0.99 17.38 1.13
N ALA A 104 2.15 16.78 0.87
CA ALA A 104 2.78 15.82 1.78
C ALA A 104 3.15 16.45 3.13
N ASN A 105 3.63 17.69 3.13
CA ASN A 105 3.97 18.41 4.36
C ASN A 105 2.70 18.78 5.14
N LEU A 106 1.71 19.39 4.48
CA LEU A 106 0.45 19.82 5.09
C LEU A 106 -0.31 18.69 5.78
N GLN A 107 -0.28 17.48 5.21
CA GLN A 107 -0.92 16.30 5.80
C GLN A 107 -0.31 15.85 7.13
N ARG A 108 0.92 16.29 7.43
CA ARG A 108 1.67 15.91 8.65
C ARG A 108 1.70 17.02 9.69
N GLN A 109 1.20 18.22 9.36
CA GLN A 109 1.23 19.38 10.24
C GLN A 109 0.23 19.24 11.39
N ARG A 110 0.73 19.47 12.62
CA ARG A 110 -0.12 19.55 13.81
C ARG A 110 -0.38 21.01 14.15
N VAL A 111 -1.64 21.40 14.16
CA VAL A 111 -2.07 22.74 14.57
C VAL A 111 -2.86 22.62 15.87
N ASN A 112 -2.41 23.31 16.92
CA ASN A 112 -2.99 23.22 18.27
C ASN A 112 -3.09 21.76 18.78
N GLY A 113 -2.10 20.93 18.45
CA GLY A 113 -2.05 19.51 18.84
C GLY A 113 -2.93 18.58 18.01
N ARG A 114 -3.69 19.09 17.02
CA ARG A 114 -4.57 18.30 16.15
C ARG A 114 -4.04 18.24 14.72
N MET A 115 -4.40 17.17 14.00
CA MET A 115 -4.03 16.99 12.60
C MET A 115 -5.15 17.51 11.70
N THR A 116 -5.08 18.79 11.29
CA THR A 116 -6.14 19.44 10.50
C THR A 116 -6.49 18.66 9.22
N ALA A 117 -5.49 18.08 8.57
CA ALA A 117 -5.71 17.24 7.39
C ALA A 117 -6.61 16.03 7.69
N SER A 118 -6.47 15.40 8.86
CA SER A 118 -7.28 14.23 9.23
C SER A 118 -8.77 14.58 9.33
N GLU A 119 -9.09 15.69 9.99
CA GLU A 119 -10.48 16.19 10.12
C GLU A 119 -11.07 16.54 8.75
N PHE A 120 -10.25 17.11 7.85
CA PHE A 120 -10.67 17.38 6.47
C PHE A 120 -10.95 16.08 5.70
N MET A 121 -10.03 15.10 5.73
CA MET A 121 -10.15 13.86 4.97
C MET A 121 -11.39 13.05 5.37
N GLU A 122 -11.75 13.03 6.66
CA GLU A 122 -12.94 12.32 7.16
C GLU A 122 -14.24 12.76 6.49
N ASN A 123 -14.30 14.01 6.00
CA ASN A 123 -15.49 14.59 5.36
C ASN A 123 -15.39 14.68 3.83
N ASN A 124 -14.22 14.36 3.25
CA ASN A 124 -13.94 14.56 1.83
C ASN A 124 -13.12 13.38 1.32
N LEU A 125 -13.71 12.20 1.12
CA LEU A 125 -12.97 10.99 0.71
C LEU A 125 -12.97 10.75 -0.81
N ASP A 126 -13.89 11.40 -1.52
CA ASP A 126 -14.15 11.29 -2.96
C ASP A 126 -12.97 11.74 -3.83
N PHE A 127 -12.02 12.52 -3.31
CA PHE A 127 -10.80 12.85 -4.06
C PHE A 127 -10.00 11.59 -4.45
N MET A 128 -10.14 10.48 -3.72
CA MET A 128 -9.52 9.20 -4.10
C MET A 128 -10.11 8.63 -5.40
N ASP A 129 -11.35 9.00 -5.75
CA ASP A 129 -11.98 8.66 -7.03
C ASP A 129 -11.32 9.35 -8.22
N ILE A 130 -10.54 10.43 -7.96
CA ILE A 130 -9.75 11.13 -8.97
C ILE A 130 -8.32 10.59 -8.97
N LEU A 131 -7.71 10.45 -7.79
CA LEU A 131 -6.30 10.09 -7.66
C LEU A 131 -6.00 8.66 -8.15
N LEU A 132 -6.80 7.67 -7.72
CA LEU A 132 -6.48 6.27 -8.00
C LEU A 132 -6.65 5.87 -9.47
N PRO A 133 -7.70 6.30 -10.20
CA PRO A 133 -7.77 6.07 -11.64
C PRO A 133 -6.63 6.71 -12.44
N GLY A 134 -5.98 7.75 -11.92
CA GLY A 134 -4.87 8.39 -12.62
C GLY A 134 -3.61 7.54 -12.75
N TYR A 135 -3.52 6.36 -12.12
CA TYR A 135 -2.49 5.37 -12.48
C TYR A 135 -2.54 4.96 -13.97
N LEU A 136 -3.70 5.11 -14.62
CA LEU A 136 -3.88 4.83 -16.05
C LEU A 136 -3.44 5.98 -16.96
N ASP A 137 -3.13 7.15 -16.40
CA ASP A 137 -2.62 8.32 -17.14
C ASP A 137 -1.13 8.48 -16.87
N GLY A 138 -0.31 8.08 -17.84
CA GLY A 138 1.15 8.05 -17.72
C GLY A 138 1.79 9.40 -17.37
N ASP A 139 1.16 10.53 -17.73
CA ASP A 139 1.73 11.86 -17.49
C ASP A 139 1.58 12.30 -16.03
N ILE A 140 0.56 11.80 -15.32
CA ILE A 140 0.24 12.20 -13.95
C ILE A 140 0.36 11.07 -12.92
N ALA A 141 0.48 9.82 -13.36
CA ALA A 141 0.43 8.62 -12.52
C ALA A 141 1.29 8.73 -11.25
N LEU A 142 2.58 9.08 -11.40
CA LEU A 142 3.52 9.17 -10.27
C LEU A 142 3.20 10.33 -9.32
N THR A 143 2.63 11.42 -9.83
CA THR A 143 2.19 12.55 -9.00
C THR A 143 0.99 12.14 -8.16
N TYR A 144 -0.01 11.52 -8.77
CA TYR A 144 -1.20 11.05 -8.06
C TYR A 144 -0.90 9.89 -7.11
N GLY A 145 -0.01 8.97 -7.49
CA GLY A 145 0.43 7.89 -6.63
C GLY A 145 1.16 8.38 -5.39
N ALA A 146 2.06 9.37 -5.53
CA ALA A 146 2.72 10.02 -4.40
C ALA A 146 1.73 10.71 -3.45
N ILE A 147 0.76 11.45 -3.98
CA ILE A 147 -0.28 12.10 -3.17
C ILE A 147 -1.17 11.06 -2.49
N SER A 148 -1.61 10.03 -3.22
CA SER A 148 -2.43 8.93 -2.71
C SER A 148 -1.75 8.25 -1.52
N ARG A 149 -0.44 7.98 -1.59
CA ARG A 149 0.31 7.38 -0.48
C ARG A 149 0.36 8.24 0.76
N GLU A 150 0.44 9.56 0.61
CA GLU A 150 0.34 10.45 1.77
C GLU A 150 -1.08 10.42 2.36
N CYS A 151 -2.11 10.39 1.52
CA CYS A 151 -3.51 10.37 1.96
C CYS A 151 -3.89 9.09 2.71
N ILE A 152 -3.47 7.91 2.25
CA ILE A 152 -3.77 6.63 2.92
C ILE A 152 -3.05 6.47 4.28
N ARG A 153 -2.18 7.42 4.67
CA ARG A 153 -1.68 7.49 6.05
C ARG A 153 -2.78 7.82 7.04
N HIS A 154 -3.87 8.45 6.60
CA HIS A 154 -5.07 8.64 7.39
C HIS A 154 -5.95 7.39 7.30
N GLN A 155 -6.35 6.85 8.46
CA GLN A 155 -7.10 5.61 8.53
C GLN A 155 -8.46 5.69 7.82
N SER A 156 -9.13 6.85 7.85
CA SER A 156 -10.38 7.10 7.14
C SER A 156 -10.24 6.93 5.63
N VAL A 157 -9.18 7.50 5.04
CA VAL A 157 -8.86 7.37 3.62
C VAL A 157 -8.51 5.93 3.25
N ALA A 158 -7.64 5.28 4.05
CA ALA A 158 -7.28 3.89 3.79
C ALA A 158 -8.50 2.96 3.84
N ARG A 159 -9.38 3.14 4.83
CA ARG A 159 -10.63 2.38 4.94
C ARG A 159 -11.52 2.59 3.72
N TYR A 160 -11.70 3.84 3.29
CA TYR A 160 -12.48 4.16 2.09
C TYR A 160 -11.96 3.41 0.86
N VAL A 161 -10.64 3.41 0.63
CA VAL A 161 -10.05 2.71 -0.50
C VAL A 161 -10.24 1.20 -0.40
N LEU A 162 -9.94 0.61 0.78
CA LEU A 162 -10.07 -0.84 1.03
C LEU A 162 -11.51 -1.32 0.80
N GLU A 163 -12.50 -0.54 1.22
CA GLU A 163 -13.92 -0.90 1.13
C GLU A 163 -14.58 -0.54 -0.22
N SER A 164 -13.83 0.06 -1.15
CA SER A 164 -14.31 0.48 -2.46
C SER A 164 -13.86 -0.45 -3.60
N GLU A 165 -14.44 -0.26 -4.79
CA GLU A 165 -14.00 -0.95 -6.01
C GLU A 165 -12.57 -0.59 -6.44
N HIS A 166 -11.97 0.48 -5.88
CA HIS A 166 -10.57 0.81 -6.17
C HIS A 166 -9.61 -0.27 -5.71
N MET A 167 -9.94 -1.00 -4.64
CA MET A 167 -9.10 -2.08 -4.13
C MET A 167 -8.86 -3.16 -5.19
N LYS A 168 -9.90 -3.52 -5.96
CA LYS A 168 -9.77 -4.49 -7.06
C LYS A 168 -8.93 -3.96 -8.22
N LYS A 169 -8.98 -2.66 -8.49
CA LYS A 169 -8.21 -2.06 -9.59
C LYS A 169 -6.70 -2.14 -9.37
N PHE A 170 -6.23 -2.23 -8.12
CA PHE A 170 -4.80 -2.39 -7.84
C PHE A 170 -4.20 -3.64 -8.48
N PHE A 171 -4.95 -4.75 -8.61
CA PHE A 171 -4.45 -5.95 -9.30
C PHE A 171 -4.08 -5.66 -10.77
N ASN A 172 -4.75 -4.70 -11.41
CA ASN A 172 -4.40 -4.23 -12.74
C ASN A 172 -3.24 -3.20 -12.69
N TYR A 173 -3.29 -2.24 -11.75
CA TYR A 173 -2.30 -1.16 -11.67
C TYR A 173 -0.87 -1.67 -11.44
N ILE A 174 -0.71 -2.68 -10.57
CA ILE A 174 0.61 -3.28 -10.27
C ILE A 174 1.17 -4.12 -11.41
N GLN A 175 0.39 -4.34 -12.46
CA GLN A 175 0.78 -5.07 -13.67
C GLN A 175 0.88 -4.17 -14.90
N ILE A 176 0.81 -2.85 -14.72
CA ILE A 176 1.03 -1.88 -15.80
C ILE A 176 2.44 -2.09 -16.41
N PRO A 177 2.59 -2.09 -17.75
CA PRO A 177 3.89 -2.34 -18.39
C PRO A 177 4.98 -1.32 -18.03
N ASN A 178 4.61 -0.08 -17.70
CA ASN A 178 5.53 0.91 -17.20
C ASN A 178 5.99 0.54 -15.78
N PHE A 179 7.28 0.22 -15.65
CA PHE A 179 7.88 -0.25 -14.41
C PHE A 179 7.76 0.75 -13.26
N ASP A 180 7.95 2.05 -13.51
CA ASP A 180 7.89 3.07 -12.47
C ASP A 180 6.45 3.18 -11.91
N ILE A 181 5.46 3.18 -12.81
CA ILE A 181 4.04 3.23 -12.44
C ILE A 181 3.61 1.98 -11.67
N ALA A 182 3.95 0.79 -12.17
CA ALA A 182 3.61 -0.47 -11.50
C ALA A 182 4.29 -0.59 -10.12
N SER A 183 5.54 -0.17 -10.01
CA SER A 183 6.27 -0.15 -8.73
C SER A 183 5.66 0.82 -7.73
N ASP A 184 5.23 2.00 -8.20
CA ASP A 184 4.55 3.02 -7.40
C ASP A 184 3.17 2.54 -6.91
N ALA A 185 2.39 1.90 -7.79
CA ALA A 185 1.14 1.25 -7.45
C ALA A 185 1.35 0.11 -6.44
N GLN A 186 2.40 -0.71 -6.61
CA GLN A 186 2.75 -1.79 -5.70
C GLN A 186 3.12 -1.27 -4.31
N ALA A 187 3.84 -0.15 -4.22
CA ALA A 187 4.16 0.49 -2.95
C ALA A 187 2.89 0.96 -2.23
N THR A 188 1.94 1.55 -2.97
CA THR A 188 0.65 2.02 -2.45
C THR A 188 -0.23 0.85 -1.99
N PHE A 189 -0.31 -0.21 -2.79
CA PHE A 189 -1.02 -1.45 -2.46
C PHE A 189 -0.46 -2.10 -1.19
N LYS A 190 0.86 -2.20 -1.08
CA LYS A 190 1.54 -2.68 0.14
C LYS A 190 1.20 -1.80 1.35
N GLU A 191 1.25 -0.48 1.20
CA GLU A 191 0.98 0.45 2.29
C GLU A 191 -0.46 0.32 2.81
N LEU A 192 -1.44 0.22 1.91
CA LEU A 192 -2.85 -0.05 2.24
C LEU A 192 -3.01 -1.32 3.09
N LEU A 193 -2.35 -2.41 2.68
CA LEU A 193 -2.48 -3.74 3.30
C LEU A 193 -1.60 -3.95 4.54
N THR A 194 -0.79 -2.96 4.95
CA THR A 194 0.16 -3.16 6.06
C THR A 194 0.18 -2.04 7.09
N ARG A 195 -0.40 -0.86 6.80
CA ARG A 195 -0.36 0.30 7.71
C ARG A 195 -1.31 0.17 8.90
N HIS A 196 -2.61 0.12 8.60
CA HIS A 196 -3.67 0.26 9.61
C HIS A 196 -4.15 -1.11 10.05
N LYS A 197 -3.36 -1.76 10.92
CA LYS A 197 -3.46 -3.18 11.28
C LYS A 197 -4.88 -3.69 11.54
N SER A 198 -5.64 -3.00 12.40
CA SER A 198 -7.03 -3.37 12.71
C SER A 198 -7.98 -3.23 11.52
N THR A 199 -7.79 -2.21 10.69
CA THR A 199 -8.63 -1.97 9.50
C THR A 199 -8.37 -3.00 8.43
N VAL A 200 -7.10 -3.35 8.22
CA VAL A 200 -6.69 -4.40 7.29
C VAL A 200 -7.22 -5.76 7.76
N ALA A 201 -7.10 -6.07 9.04
CA ALA A 201 -7.60 -7.33 9.60
C ALA A 201 -9.11 -7.50 9.40
N GLU A 202 -9.88 -6.44 9.66
CA GLU A 202 -11.32 -6.40 9.41
C GLU A 202 -11.63 -6.58 7.93
N PHE A 203 -10.96 -5.82 7.06
CA PHE A 203 -11.11 -5.93 5.61
C PHE A 203 -10.83 -7.35 5.10
N LEU A 204 -9.66 -7.91 5.42
CA LEU A 204 -9.24 -9.25 4.96
C LEU A 204 -10.17 -10.35 5.49
N SER A 205 -10.66 -10.23 6.73
CA SER A 205 -11.58 -11.21 7.30
C SER A 205 -12.93 -11.19 6.57
N LYS A 206 -13.46 -10.00 6.30
CA LYS A 206 -14.74 -9.81 5.60
C LYS A 206 -14.68 -10.19 4.12
N ASN A 207 -13.54 -9.97 3.48
CA ASN A 207 -13.36 -10.06 2.03
C ASN A 207 -12.48 -11.24 1.59
N TYR A 208 -12.24 -12.18 2.50
CA TYR A 208 -11.23 -13.24 2.35
C TYR A 208 -11.31 -13.95 1.00
N ASP A 209 -12.49 -14.44 0.62
CA ASP A 209 -12.64 -15.36 -0.52
C ASP A 209 -12.25 -14.69 -1.83
N TRP A 210 -12.87 -13.55 -2.17
CA TRP A 210 -12.53 -12.86 -3.41
C TRP A 210 -11.12 -12.28 -3.37
N PHE A 211 -10.68 -11.72 -2.23
CA PHE A 211 -9.38 -11.07 -2.15
C PHE A 211 -8.26 -12.06 -2.38
N PHE A 212 -8.26 -13.21 -1.69
CA PHE A 212 -7.21 -14.21 -1.87
C PHE A 212 -7.34 -14.98 -3.18
N GLN A 213 -8.55 -15.15 -3.72
CA GLN A 213 -8.71 -15.68 -5.09
C GLN A 213 -8.00 -14.80 -6.12
N GLU A 214 -8.24 -13.49 -6.09
CA GLU A 214 -7.58 -12.53 -7.00
C GLU A 214 -6.08 -12.40 -6.70
N TYR A 215 -5.69 -12.32 -5.43
CA TYR A 215 -4.29 -12.22 -5.02
C TYR A 215 -3.46 -13.42 -5.50
N ASN A 216 -4.00 -14.62 -5.34
CA ASN A 216 -3.32 -15.85 -5.73
C ASN A 216 -3.19 -15.94 -7.26
N SER A 217 -4.32 -15.83 -7.97
CA SER A 217 -4.37 -16.04 -9.41
C SER A 217 -3.67 -14.93 -10.19
N GLN A 218 -3.82 -13.67 -9.78
CA GLN A 218 -3.23 -12.55 -10.50
C GLN A 218 -1.78 -12.27 -10.10
N LEU A 219 -1.39 -12.52 -8.83
CA LEU A 219 -0.09 -12.05 -8.32
C LEU A 219 0.89 -13.18 -8.00
N LEU A 220 0.48 -14.16 -7.19
CA LEU A 220 1.37 -15.29 -6.85
C LEU A 220 1.64 -16.18 -8.06
N GLU A 221 0.64 -16.38 -8.91
CA GLU A 221 0.74 -17.18 -10.14
C GLU A 221 1.09 -16.33 -11.38
N SER A 222 1.36 -15.04 -11.21
CA SER A 222 1.76 -14.13 -12.29
C SER A 222 2.97 -14.67 -13.05
N THR A 223 3.04 -14.46 -14.36
CA THR A 223 4.26 -14.78 -15.13
C THR A 223 5.39 -13.78 -14.88
N ASN A 224 5.08 -12.60 -14.36
CA ASN A 224 6.05 -11.56 -14.03
C ASN A 224 6.80 -11.88 -12.73
N TYR A 225 8.12 -12.02 -12.83
CA TYR A 225 9.02 -12.30 -11.70
C TYR A 225 8.90 -11.25 -10.58
N ILE A 226 8.88 -9.96 -10.92
CA ILE A 226 8.81 -8.88 -9.93
C ILE A 226 7.48 -8.92 -9.20
N THR A 227 6.37 -9.09 -9.93
CA THR A 227 5.03 -9.24 -9.34
C THR A 227 4.99 -10.41 -8.36
N ARG A 228 5.43 -11.61 -8.77
CA ARG A 228 5.47 -12.80 -7.88
C ARG A 228 6.31 -12.55 -6.64
N ARG A 229 7.52 -12.01 -6.81
CA ARG A 229 8.45 -11.72 -5.70
C ARG A 229 7.83 -10.78 -4.67
N HIS A 230 7.21 -9.69 -5.12
CA HIS A 230 6.58 -8.72 -4.23
C HIS A 230 5.32 -9.31 -3.58
N ALA A 231 4.55 -10.11 -4.31
CA ALA A 231 3.33 -10.74 -3.83
C ALA A 231 3.61 -11.80 -2.75
N VAL A 232 4.59 -12.68 -2.92
CA VAL A 232 4.91 -13.69 -1.90
C VAL A 232 5.45 -13.03 -0.62
N LYS A 233 6.27 -11.98 -0.76
CA LYS A 233 6.75 -11.20 0.37
C LYS A 233 5.61 -10.53 1.13
N LEU A 234 4.72 -9.85 0.41
CA LEU A 234 3.57 -9.16 1.02
C LEU A 234 2.59 -10.16 1.64
N LEU A 235 2.43 -11.36 1.07
CA LEU A 235 1.65 -12.42 1.69
C LEU A 235 2.23 -12.79 3.06
N GLY A 236 3.56 -12.98 3.14
CA GLY A 236 4.25 -13.18 4.41
C GLY A 236 4.00 -12.05 5.41
N ASP A 237 4.19 -10.80 4.98
CA ASP A 237 3.93 -9.60 5.80
C ASP A 237 2.47 -9.57 6.34
N MET A 238 1.48 -9.97 5.52
CA MET A 238 0.07 -10.02 5.91
C MET A 238 -0.24 -11.17 6.87
N LEU A 239 0.27 -12.38 6.62
CA LEU A 239 -0.08 -13.55 7.44
C LEU A 239 0.67 -13.59 8.78
N LEU A 240 1.86 -13.00 8.86
CA LEU A 240 2.63 -12.89 10.11
C LEU A 240 2.15 -11.76 11.02
N GLU A 241 1.31 -10.86 10.52
CA GLU A 241 0.74 -9.78 11.31
C GLU A 241 -0.23 -10.33 12.36
N ARG A 242 0.01 -10.00 13.65
CA ARG A 242 -0.75 -10.54 14.78
C ARG A 242 -2.24 -10.29 14.66
N SER A 243 -2.63 -9.10 14.19
CA SER A 243 -4.04 -8.74 14.00
C SER A 243 -4.75 -9.59 12.93
N ASN A 244 -4.00 -10.24 12.04
CA ASN A 244 -4.51 -11.09 10.96
C ASN A 244 -4.53 -12.59 11.35
N SER A 245 -4.43 -12.96 12.63
CA SER A 245 -4.30 -14.36 13.06
C SER A 245 -5.42 -15.28 12.53
N ALA A 246 -6.68 -14.82 12.55
CA ALA A 246 -7.82 -15.58 12.03
C ALA A 246 -7.71 -15.80 10.50
N VAL A 247 -7.29 -14.76 9.77
CA VAL A 247 -7.03 -14.84 8.32
C VAL A 247 -5.89 -15.80 8.04
N MET A 248 -4.80 -15.73 8.82
CA MET A 248 -3.66 -16.64 8.70
C MET A 248 -4.08 -18.09 8.89
N ILE A 249 -4.81 -18.41 9.97
CA ILE A 249 -5.28 -19.77 10.26
C ILE A 249 -6.13 -20.30 9.10
N ARG A 250 -7.05 -19.47 8.56
CA ARG A 250 -7.87 -19.84 7.39
C ARG A 250 -7.01 -20.08 6.15
N TYR A 251 -6.00 -19.23 5.92
CA TYR A 251 -5.10 -19.35 4.77
C TYR A 251 -4.25 -20.62 4.80
N VAL A 252 -3.65 -20.93 5.96
CA VAL A 252 -2.78 -22.10 6.13
C VAL A 252 -3.53 -23.42 6.29
N SER A 253 -4.86 -23.37 6.29
CA SER A 253 -5.75 -24.53 6.31
C SER A 253 -6.35 -24.85 4.93
N SER A 254 -5.89 -24.18 3.86
CA SER A 254 -6.34 -24.46 2.50
C SER A 254 -5.27 -25.24 1.72
N LEU A 255 -5.63 -26.41 1.22
CA LEU A 255 -4.76 -27.20 0.36
C LEU A 255 -4.38 -26.46 -0.93
N ASP A 256 -5.30 -25.72 -1.52
CA ASP A 256 -5.03 -24.98 -2.77
C ASP A 256 -4.02 -23.86 -2.54
N ASN A 257 -4.10 -23.16 -1.41
CA ASN A 257 -3.08 -22.19 -1.02
C ASN A 257 -1.71 -22.86 -0.83
N MET A 258 -1.66 -24.04 -0.21
CA MET A 258 -0.41 -24.78 -0.05
C MET A 258 0.18 -25.18 -1.42
N ARG A 259 -0.65 -25.64 -2.36
CA ARG A 259 -0.22 -26.04 -3.71
C ARG A 259 0.44 -24.89 -4.46
N ILE A 260 -0.09 -23.67 -4.34
CA ILE A 260 0.53 -22.47 -4.92
C ILE A 260 1.95 -22.28 -4.37
N LEU A 261 2.12 -22.33 -3.05
CA LEU A 261 3.45 -22.20 -2.43
C LEU A 261 4.39 -23.34 -2.83
N MET A 262 3.90 -24.57 -2.91
CA MET A 262 4.69 -25.71 -3.39
C MET A 262 5.18 -25.52 -4.83
N ASN A 263 4.38 -24.89 -5.68
CA ASN A 263 4.81 -24.52 -7.03
C ASN A 263 5.84 -23.38 -7.02
N LEU A 264 5.69 -22.39 -6.13
CA LEU A 264 6.67 -21.28 -5.99
C LEU A 264 8.06 -21.76 -5.52
N PHE A 265 8.16 -22.84 -4.74
CA PHE A 265 9.46 -23.45 -4.42
C PHE A 265 10.20 -23.98 -5.66
N ARG A 266 9.48 -24.26 -6.75
CA ARG A 266 10.08 -24.70 -8.01
C ARG A 266 10.58 -23.54 -8.86
N ASP A 267 10.39 -22.29 -8.43
CA ASP A 267 10.92 -21.12 -9.13
C ASP A 267 12.46 -21.17 -9.15
N SER A 268 13.06 -20.80 -10.28
CA SER A 268 14.51 -20.75 -10.46
C SER A 268 15.23 -19.76 -9.53
N LYS A 269 14.51 -18.77 -8.98
CA LYS A 269 15.08 -17.68 -8.19
C LYS A 269 15.02 -17.99 -6.71
N LYS A 270 16.20 -18.14 -6.08
CA LYS A 270 16.35 -18.33 -4.62
C LYS A 270 15.57 -17.31 -3.78
N THR A 271 15.46 -16.06 -4.24
CA THR A 271 14.71 -15.03 -3.50
C THR A 271 13.22 -15.35 -3.40
N ILE A 272 12.60 -15.91 -4.45
CA ILE A 272 11.19 -16.34 -4.38
C ILE A 272 11.07 -17.55 -3.44
N GLN A 273 11.98 -18.52 -3.55
CA GLN A 273 12.01 -19.70 -2.68
C GLN A 273 12.12 -19.31 -1.20
N LEU A 274 12.95 -18.30 -0.89
CA LEU A 274 13.15 -17.80 0.47
C LEU A 274 11.90 -17.13 1.02
N GLU A 275 11.29 -16.21 0.28
CA GLU A 275 10.05 -15.56 0.73
C GLU A 275 8.90 -16.58 0.81
N THR A 276 8.86 -17.58 -0.08
CA THR A 276 7.92 -18.71 -0.03
C THR A 276 8.11 -19.54 1.24
N PHE A 277 9.35 -19.78 1.65
CA PHE A 277 9.66 -20.49 2.89
C PHE A 277 9.04 -19.79 4.12
N HIS A 278 9.13 -18.46 4.20
CA HIS A 278 8.55 -17.70 5.31
C HIS A 278 7.03 -17.82 5.42
N VAL A 279 6.33 -18.06 4.31
CA VAL A 279 4.89 -18.36 4.30
C VAL A 279 4.63 -19.84 4.57
N PHE A 280 5.38 -20.73 3.93
CA PHE A 280 5.20 -22.17 4.02
C PHE A 280 5.43 -22.71 5.44
N LYS A 281 6.38 -22.14 6.19
CA LYS A 281 6.60 -22.53 7.59
C LYS A 281 5.34 -22.39 8.45
N LEU A 282 4.41 -21.48 8.10
CA LEU A 282 3.14 -21.33 8.81
C LEU A 282 2.20 -22.52 8.59
N PHE A 283 2.23 -23.15 7.42
CA PHE A 283 1.51 -24.40 7.17
C PHE A 283 2.06 -25.54 8.03
N ILE A 284 3.37 -25.58 8.21
CA ILE A 284 4.05 -26.60 9.02
C ILE A 284 3.85 -26.34 10.51
N ALA A 285 3.82 -25.08 10.95
CA ALA A 285 3.58 -24.71 12.34
C ALA A 285 2.09 -24.81 12.76
N ASN A 286 1.15 -24.89 11.80
CA ASN A 286 -0.27 -25.04 12.12
C ASN A 286 -0.50 -26.33 12.92
N GLN A 287 -0.98 -26.24 14.16
CA GLN A 287 -1.23 -27.42 15.01
C GLN A 287 -2.47 -28.21 14.57
N SER A 288 -3.41 -27.55 13.89
CA SER A 288 -4.67 -28.11 13.41
C SER A 288 -4.65 -28.29 11.90
N LYS A 289 -3.59 -28.90 11.35
CA LYS A 289 -3.45 -29.13 9.90
C LYS A 289 -4.60 -30.01 9.39
N PRO A 290 -5.31 -29.61 8.32
CA PRO A 290 -6.27 -30.47 7.66
C PRO A 290 -5.65 -31.80 7.19
N PRO A 291 -6.40 -32.93 7.21
CA PRO A 291 -5.89 -34.23 6.77
C PRO A 291 -5.34 -34.23 5.34
N GLU A 292 -5.95 -33.46 4.45
CA GLU A 292 -5.51 -33.31 3.06
C GLU A 292 -4.13 -32.63 2.92
N ILE A 293 -3.82 -31.67 3.80
CA ILE A 293 -2.50 -31.03 3.88
C ILE A 293 -1.48 -32.04 4.42
N ILE A 294 -1.82 -32.77 5.49
CA ILE A 294 -0.96 -33.82 6.05
C ILE A 294 -0.64 -34.87 4.98
N SER A 295 -1.66 -35.36 4.26
CA SER A 295 -1.50 -36.34 3.19
C SER A 295 -0.50 -35.88 2.12
N VAL A 296 -0.61 -34.63 1.66
CA VAL A 296 0.32 -34.07 0.67
C VAL A 296 1.74 -33.91 1.22
N LEU A 297 1.90 -33.47 2.47
CA LEU A 297 3.21 -33.36 3.12
C LEU A 297 3.87 -34.74 3.28
N VAL A 298 3.14 -35.76 3.71
CA VAL A 298 3.64 -37.14 3.85
C VAL A 298 3.99 -37.73 2.49
N THR A 299 3.12 -37.57 1.48
CA THR A 299 3.35 -38.06 0.12
C THR A 299 4.61 -37.45 -0.51
N ASN A 300 4.93 -36.20 -0.18
CA ASN A 300 6.10 -35.49 -0.69
C ASN A 300 7.29 -35.45 0.30
N LYS A 301 7.21 -36.17 1.43
CA LYS A 301 8.14 -36.09 2.57
C LYS A 301 9.60 -36.16 2.16
N SER A 302 10.00 -37.20 1.44
CA SER A 302 11.40 -37.39 1.02
C SER A 302 11.91 -36.27 0.11
N LYS A 303 11.06 -35.73 -0.76
CA LYS A 303 11.43 -34.62 -1.67
C LYS A 303 11.58 -33.31 -0.91
N LEU A 304 10.67 -33.02 0.02
CA LEU A 304 10.70 -31.82 0.86
C LEU A 304 11.93 -31.83 1.77
N LEU A 305 12.21 -32.94 2.45
CA LEU A 305 13.38 -33.08 3.33
C LEU A 305 14.69 -32.90 2.56
N ARG A 306 14.81 -33.50 1.36
CA ARG A 306 15.97 -33.29 0.49
C ARG A 306 16.10 -31.82 0.07
N PHE A 307 15.01 -31.21 -0.41
CA PHE A 307 15.01 -29.81 -0.82
C PHE A 307 15.48 -28.90 0.32
N PHE A 308 14.89 -28.99 1.51
CA PHE A 308 15.25 -28.13 2.64
C PHE A 308 16.65 -28.43 3.21
N GLY A 309 17.13 -29.67 3.12
CA GLY A 309 18.52 -30.00 3.47
C GLY A 309 19.54 -29.32 2.56
N ASP A 310 19.23 -29.20 1.27
CA ASP A 310 20.09 -28.53 0.27
C ASP A 310 19.82 -27.01 0.18
N PHE A 311 18.72 -26.52 0.78
CA PHE A 311 18.29 -25.13 0.68
C PHE A 311 19.12 -24.22 1.59
N ASN A 312 20.08 -23.53 0.97
CA ASN A 312 20.97 -22.59 1.64
C ASN A 312 20.86 -21.19 1.03
N ILE A 313 20.87 -20.19 1.90
CA ILE A 313 20.91 -18.78 1.53
C ILE A 313 22.35 -18.26 1.65
N ASP A 314 22.68 -17.25 0.85
CA ASP A 314 24.06 -16.75 0.74
C ASP A 314 24.48 -15.85 1.93
N LYS A 315 23.63 -15.73 2.95
CA LYS A 315 23.85 -14.91 4.15
C LYS A 315 23.75 -15.78 5.39
N ASP A 316 24.63 -15.55 6.36
CA ASP A 316 24.49 -16.11 7.70
C ASP A 316 23.27 -15.47 8.38
N ASP A 317 22.16 -16.19 8.38
CA ASP A 317 20.90 -15.84 9.04
C ASP A 317 20.51 -16.99 9.98
N GLU A 318 20.90 -16.83 11.24
CA GLU A 318 20.67 -17.83 12.28
C GLU A 318 19.18 -18.11 12.50
N GLN A 319 18.32 -17.10 12.31
CA GLN A 319 16.87 -17.27 12.46
C GLN A 319 16.31 -18.14 11.34
N PHE A 320 16.74 -17.89 10.10
CA PHE A 320 16.34 -18.74 8.97
C PHE A 320 16.78 -20.19 9.17
N GLU A 321 18.02 -20.43 9.59
CA GLU A 321 18.52 -21.80 9.82
C GLU A 321 17.78 -22.50 10.97
N ALA A 322 17.43 -21.78 12.04
CA ALA A 322 16.60 -22.30 13.12
C ALA A 322 15.18 -22.67 12.63
N ASP A 323 14.51 -21.77 11.91
CA ASP A 323 13.19 -22.02 11.33
C ASP A 323 13.23 -23.22 10.36
N LYS A 324 14.29 -23.33 9.55
CA LYS A 324 14.49 -24.42 8.59
C LYS A 324 14.64 -25.76 9.29
N ALA A 325 15.45 -25.80 10.35
CA ALA A 325 15.63 -27.00 11.15
C ALA A 325 14.32 -27.45 11.83
N GLU A 326 13.50 -26.50 12.31
CA GLU A 326 12.18 -26.79 12.86
C GLU A 326 11.24 -27.37 11.79
N VAL A 327 11.15 -26.74 10.61
CA VAL A 327 10.35 -27.24 9.49
C VAL A 327 10.76 -28.65 9.07
N ILE A 328 12.06 -28.92 8.95
CA ILE A 328 12.58 -30.26 8.63
C ILE A 328 12.15 -31.28 9.68
N ARG A 329 12.29 -30.94 10.96
CA ARG A 329 11.93 -31.81 12.08
C ARG A 329 10.45 -32.15 12.07
N GLU A 330 9.59 -31.13 11.97
CA GLU A 330 8.14 -31.30 11.91
C GLU A 330 7.72 -32.14 10.70
N ILE A 331 8.27 -31.88 9.51
CA ILE A 331 7.97 -32.71 8.33
C ILE A 331 8.42 -34.16 8.57
N ALA A 332 9.59 -34.38 9.18
CA ALA A 332 10.12 -35.73 9.43
C ALA A 332 9.23 -36.55 10.39
N THR A 333 8.54 -35.92 11.33
CA THR A 333 7.66 -36.59 12.31
C THR A 333 6.21 -36.76 11.82
N LEU A 334 5.82 -36.14 10.70
CA LEU A 334 4.46 -36.30 10.16
C LEU A 334 4.19 -37.73 9.69
N GLU A 335 3.05 -38.26 10.13
CA GLU A 335 2.50 -39.57 9.76
C GLU A 335 1.01 -39.41 9.44
N ILE A 336 0.48 -40.26 8.56
CA ILE A 336 -0.97 -40.34 8.33
C ILE A 336 -1.55 -41.07 9.52
N ARG A 337 -2.36 -40.39 10.33
CA ARG A 337 -3.14 -41.05 11.38
C ARG A 337 -4.36 -41.68 10.72
N ASP A 338 -4.42 -43.01 10.72
CA ASP A 338 -5.63 -43.73 10.31
C ASP A 338 -6.74 -43.46 11.33
N HIS A 339 -7.71 -42.61 10.96
CA HIS A 339 -8.99 -42.52 11.66
C HIS A 339 -9.93 -43.66 11.22
N SER A 340 -9.45 -44.89 11.35
CA SER A 340 -10.24 -46.11 11.15
C SER A 340 -9.84 -47.14 12.19
N CYS A 341 -10.29 -46.97 13.44
CA CYS A 341 -10.44 -48.02 14.48
C CYS A 341 -10.80 -47.41 15.86
N ALA A 342 -11.76 -46.48 15.95
CA ALA A 342 -12.20 -45.95 17.25
C ALA A 342 -13.69 -46.19 17.57
N ASP A 343 -14.44 -46.86 16.69
CA ASP A 343 -15.88 -47.12 16.89
C ASP A 343 -16.23 -48.62 17.00
N SER A 344 -15.28 -49.49 17.36
CA SER A 344 -15.53 -50.95 17.44
C SER A 344 -15.09 -51.60 18.75
N GLU A 345 -15.17 -50.89 19.88
CA GLU A 345 -15.03 -51.48 21.22
C GLU A 345 -16.09 -50.94 22.18
N ASP A 346 -17.37 -51.05 21.83
CA ASP A 346 -18.43 -51.11 22.86
C ASP A 346 -19.65 -51.89 22.35
N SER A 347 -19.47 -53.20 22.17
CA SER A 347 -20.59 -54.15 22.09
C SER A 347 -20.13 -55.51 22.63
N GLY A 348 -19.89 -55.55 23.93
CA GLY A 348 -19.54 -56.76 24.67
C GLY A 348 -20.34 -56.87 25.95
N ILE A 349 -21.67 -56.92 25.86
CA ILE A 349 -22.52 -57.39 26.96
C ILE A 349 -23.28 -58.61 26.46
N GLU A 350 -22.92 -59.77 26.99
CA GLU A 350 -23.78 -60.94 27.17
C GLU A 350 -23.15 -61.84 28.25
N PRO A 351 -23.91 -62.74 28.91
CA PRO A 351 -25.37 -62.92 28.90
C PRO A 351 -26.06 -62.67 30.25
#